data_AF-A0AA42ULV3-F1
#
_entry.id   AF-A0AA42ULV3-F1
#
_cell.length_a   1.000
_cell.length_b   1.000
_cell.length_c   1.000
_cell.angle_alpha   90.00
_cell.angle_beta   90.00
_cell.angle_gamma   90.00
#
_symmetry.space_group_name_H-M   'P 1'
#
loop_
_entity.id
_entity.type
_entity.pdbx_description
1 polymer ?
#
loop_
_entity_poly.entity_id
_entity_poly.type
_entity_poly.pdbx_seq_one_letter_code
_entity_poly.pdbx_strand_id
1 'polypeptide(L)'
;SHSARPYLLNYFSESQLDYYRLVARCLALFSECIWFIIGMFLLRLYQTKDKKFLYIIIFLLGLSVLKELNSGILVFSVSVFIFILLFVYKPEKLKFLEQPFLLKIGAASYCMYLIHYHLGVVFVKYLNENFKLGYFSPVIVIIFVIVFGLVCYKFFEKKLIKLYKRILK
;
A
#
# COMPACT_ATOMS: atom_id res chain seq x y z
N SER A 1 -2.15 17.80 -6.77
CA SER A 1 -1.15 18.88 -6.89
C SER A 1 -1.36 19.72 -8.16
N HIS A 2 -2.51 20.40 -8.29
CA HIS A 2 -2.81 21.23 -9.47
C HIS A 2 -2.29 22.68 -9.38
N SER A 3 -1.58 23.06 -8.31
CA SER A 3 -1.26 24.48 -8.02
C SER A 3 0.01 25.03 -8.67
N ALA A 4 0.99 24.20 -9.06
CA ALA A 4 2.29 24.70 -9.55
C ALA A 4 2.41 24.75 -11.09
N ARG A 5 1.56 24.00 -11.82
CA ARG A 5 1.66 23.87 -13.28
C ARG A 5 1.59 25.20 -14.04
N PRO A 6 0.71 26.17 -13.68
CA PRO A 6 0.62 27.45 -14.39
C PRO A 6 1.91 28.27 -14.29
N TYR A 7 2.59 28.22 -13.15
CA TYR A 7 3.81 28.98 -12.90
C TYR A 7 5.02 28.38 -13.60
N LEU A 8 5.07 27.05 -13.74
CA LEU A 8 6.18 26.34 -14.37
C LEU A 8 6.16 26.45 -15.90
N LEU A 9 5.00 26.70 -16.50
CA LEU A 9 4.86 26.93 -17.95
C LEU A 9 5.55 28.21 -18.43
N ASN A 10 5.84 29.14 -17.51
CA ASN A 10 6.62 30.35 -17.83
C ASN A 10 8.10 30.06 -18.07
N TYR A 11 8.59 28.89 -17.65
CA TYR A 11 10.01 28.52 -17.73
C TYR A 11 10.26 27.25 -18.55
N PHE A 12 9.25 26.40 -18.70
CA PHE A 12 9.36 25.11 -19.38
C PHE A 12 8.19 24.88 -20.32
N SER A 13 8.46 24.24 -21.46
CA SER A 13 7.41 23.81 -22.40
C SER A 13 6.54 22.69 -21.82
N GLU A 14 5.32 22.52 -22.34
CA GLU A 14 4.40 21.47 -21.86
C GLU A 14 5.02 20.06 -21.93
N SER A 15 5.73 19.75 -23.02
CA SER A 15 6.39 18.47 -23.21
C SER A 15 7.52 18.22 -22.20
N GLN A 16 8.27 19.26 -21.84
CA GLN A 16 9.30 19.18 -20.80
C GLN A 16 8.69 18.96 -19.41
N LEU A 17 7.57 19.64 -19.10
CA LEU A 17 6.87 19.43 -17.83
C LEU A 17 6.29 18.02 -17.69
N ASP A 18 5.74 17.48 -18.77
CA ASP A 18 5.24 16.10 -18.77
C ASP A 18 6.38 15.08 -18.65
N TYR A 19 7.52 15.33 -19.29
CA TYR A 19 8.73 14.52 -19.11
C TYR A 19 9.25 14.57 -17.67
N TYR A 20 9.38 15.76 -17.08
CA TYR A 20 9.81 15.89 -15.68
C TYR A 20 8.81 15.27 -14.71
N ARG A 21 7.51 15.34 -14.99
CA ARG A 21 6.49 14.64 -14.20
C ARG A 21 6.65 13.12 -14.29
N LEU A 22 7.01 12.59 -15.46
CA LEU A 22 7.31 11.17 -15.65
C LEU A 22 8.54 10.76 -14.83
N VAL A 23 9.63 11.54 -14.92
CA VAL A 23 10.86 11.30 -14.15
C VAL A 23 10.60 11.40 -12.65
N ALA A 24 9.84 12.40 -12.20
CA ALA A 24 9.45 12.56 -10.80
C ALA A 24 8.59 11.40 -10.28
N ARG A 25 7.73 10.81 -11.13
CA ARG A 25 6.99 9.59 -10.80
C ARG A 25 7.89 8.37 -10.67
N CYS A 26 8.96 8.27 -11.45
CA CYS A 26 9.98 7.22 -11.26
C CYS A 26 10.75 7.42 -9.95
N LEU A 27 10.89 8.66 -9.50
CA LEU A 27 11.43 9.03 -8.19
C LEU A 27 10.40 8.92 -7.05
N ALA A 28 9.19 8.37 -7.29
CA ALA A 28 8.19 8.13 -6.24
C ALA A 28 8.68 7.18 -5.13
N LEU A 29 9.84 6.54 -5.28
CA LEU A 29 10.56 5.93 -4.17
C LEU A 29 10.67 6.90 -2.96
N PHE A 30 10.87 8.20 -3.23
CA PHE A 30 10.92 9.24 -2.21
C PHE A 30 9.55 9.58 -1.58
N SER A 31 8.42 9.30 -2.24
CA SER A 31 7.10 9.55 -1.65
C SER A 31 6.81 8.60 -0.49
N GLU A 32 7.32 7.36 -0.58
CA GLU A 32 7.14 6.31 0.42
C GLU A 32 8.32 6.21 1.43
N CYS A 33 9.36 7.04 1.27
CA CYS A 33 10.53 7.03 2.16
C CYS A 33 10.15 7.25 3.63
N ILE A 34 9.14 8.08 3.93
CA ILE A 34 8.71 8.32 5.31
C ILE A 34 8.17 7.02 5.93
N TRP A 35 7.33 6.29 5.20
CA TRP A 35 6.79 5.00 5.65
C TRP A 35 7.88 3.94 5.82
N PHE A 36 8.85 3.92 4.91
CA PHE A 36 10.01 3.03 5.04
C PHE A 36 10.83 3.33 6.29
N ILE A 37 11.09 4.61 6.58
CA ILE A 37 11.83 5.04 7.78
C ILE A 37 11.05 4.72 9.05
N ILE A 38 9.72 4.92 9.06
CA ILE A 38 8.84 4.48 10.15
C ILE A 38 9.02 2.99 10.41
N GLY A 39 9.04 2.16 9.37
CA GLY A 39 9.27 0.72 9.47
C GLY A 39 10.62 0.36 10.10
N MET A 40 11.70 1.05 9.71
CA MET A 40 13.03 0.82 10.30
C MET A 40 13.09 1.16 11.79
N PHE A 41 12.50 2.29 12.20
CA PHE A 41 12.44 2.67 13.61
C PHE A 41 11.49 1.79 14.41
N LEU A 42 10.42 1.29 13.78
CA LEU A 42 9.53 0.30 14.39
C LEU A 42 10.26 -1.01 14.70
N LEU A 43 11.12 -1.48 13.78
CA LEU A 43 11.95 -2.67 14.02
C LEU A 43 12.91 -2.45 15.20
N ARG A 44 13.60 -1.30 15.24
CA ARG A 44 14.48 -0.96 16.38
C ARG A 44 13.70 -0.86 17.68
N LEU A 45 12.55 -0.19 17.67
CA LEU A 45 11.65 -0.09 18.82
C LEU A 45 11.19 -1.47 19.29
N TYR A 46 10.87 -2.39 18.37
CA TYR A 46 10.48 -3.74 18.70
C TYR A 46 11.60 -4.52 19.40
N GLN A 47 12.85 -4.36 18.94
CA GLN A 47 14.01 -5.08 19.47
C GLN A 47 14.51 -4.50 20.81
N THR A 48 14.63 -3.18 20.92
CA THR A 48 15.25 -2.53 22.10
C THR A 48 14.24 -2.02 23.12
N LYS A 49 12.98 -1.81 22.72
CA LYS A 49 11.94 -1.13 23.51
C LYS A 49 12.31 0.29 23.95
N ASP A 50 13.33 0.91 23.34
CA ASP A 50 13.74 2.28 23.67
C ASP A 50 12.69 3.29 23.19
N LYS A 51 12.18 4.08 24.15
CA LYS A 51 11.16 5.11 23.94
C LYS A 51 11.61 6.22 22.97
N LYS A 52 12.92 6.44 22.80
CA LYS A 52 13.44 7.39 21.81
C LYS A 52 12.92 7.09 20.41
N PHE A 53 12.87 5.82 20.03
CA PHE A 53 12.36 5.40 18.72
C PHE A 53 10.84 5.60 18.60
N LEU A 54 10.09 5.48 19.70
CA LEU A 54 8.66 5.78 19.71
C LEU A 54 8.38 7.26 19.40
N TYR A 55 9.15 8.18 20.00
CA TYR A 55 8.99 9.61 19.70
C TYR A 55 9.30 9.95 18.24
N ILE A 56 10.30 9.30 17.64
CA ILE A 56 10.62 9.46 16.21
C ILE A 56 9.45 8.97 15.35
N ILE A 57 8.86 7.80 15.67
CA ILE A 57 7.71 7.26 14.93
C ILE A 57 6.50 8.21 15.02
N ILE A 58 6.19 8.73 16.21
CA ILE A 58 5.10 9.69 16.42
C ILE A 58 5.33 10.95 15.58
N PHE A 59 6.56 11.48 15.58
CA PHE A 59 6.93 12.64 14.78
C PHE A 59 6.73 12.40 13.28
N LEU A 60 7.22 11.26 12.76
CA LEU A 60 7.08 10.92 11.34
C LEU A 60 5.60 10.67 10.92
N LEU A 61 4.79 10.08 11.79
CA LEU A 61 3.35 9.96 11.57
C LEU A 61 2.68 11.34 11.55
N GLY A 62 3.08 12.24 12.46
CA GLY A 62 2.61 13.63 12.48
C GLY A 62 2.91 14.37 11.17
N LEU A 63 4.12 14.24 10.64
CA LEU A 63 4.48 14.79 9.32
C LEU A 63 3.59 14.23 8.19
N SER A 64 3.27 12.93 8.25
CA SER A 64 2.43 12.27 7.25
C SER A 64 1.00 12.82 7.25
N VAL A 65 0.44 13.11 8.44
CA VAL A 65 -0.89 13.73 8.58
C VAL A 65 -0.88 15.18 8.10
N LEU A 66 0.15 15.95 8.47
CA LEU A 66 0.30 17.36 8.07
C LEU A 66 0.45 17.53 6.54
N LYS A 67 1.05 16.55 5.86
CA LYS A 67 1.23 16.58 4.40
C LYS A 67 -0.11 16.57 3.65
N GLU A 68 -1.11 15.84 4.14
CA GLU A 68 -2.36 15.64 3.41
C GLU A 68 -3.57 16.40 3.98
N LEU A 69 -3.51 16.87 5.23
CA LEU A 69 -4.58 17.65 5.89
C LEU A 69 -5.99 17.07 5.71
N ASN A 70 -6.09 15.73 5.68
CA ASN A 70 -7.34 15.01 5.47
C ASN A 70 -7.74 14.27 6.75
N SER A 71 -8.99 14.46 7.20
CA SER A 71 -9.54 13.81 8.40
C SER A 71 -9.52 12.28 8.31
N GLY A 72 -9.71 11.72 7.11
CA GLY A 72 -9.60 10.27 6.88
C GLY A 72 -8.19 9.74 7.16
N ILE A 73 -7.16 10.50 6.78
CA ILE A 73 -5.76 10.14 7.02
C ILE A 73 -5.40 10.25 8.49
N LEU A 74 -6.01 11.20 9.21
CA LEU A 74 -5.85 11.31 10.65
C LEU A 74 -6.40 10.07 11.37
N VAL A 75 -7.63 9.64 11.03
CA VAL A 75 -8.22 8.42 11.61
C VAL A 75 -7.39 7.18 11.29
N PHE A 76 -6.92 7.06 10.04
CA PHE A 76 -6.03 5.97 9.64
C PHE A 76 -4.72 5.99 10.43
N SER A 77 -4.08 7.15 10.57
CA SER A 77 -2.80 7.29 11.27
C SER A 77 -2.91 6.97 12.76
N VAL A 78 -4.01 7.39 13.41
CA VAL A 78 -4.31 7.03 14.81
C VAL A 78 -4.50 5.51 14.95
N SER A 79 -5.22 4.90 14.02
CA SER A 79 -5.45 3.45 14.01
C SER A 79 -4.14 2.67 13.85
N VAL A 80 -3.28 3.09 12.91
CA VAL A 80 -1.94 2.53 12.70
C VAL A 80 -1.07 2.70 13.94
N PHE A 81 -1.12 3.85 14.59
CA PHE A 81 -0.35 4.11 15.81
C PHE A 81 -0.75 3.17 16.96
N ILE A 82 -2.06 3.00 17.20
CA ILE A 82 -2.58 2.05 18.21
C ILE A 82 -2.11 0.63 17.88
N PHE A 83 -2.18 0.24 16.61
CA PHE A 83 -1.75 -1.07 16.16
C PHE A 83 -0.25 -1.29 16.37
N ILE A 84 0.59 -0.29 16.08
CA ILE A 84 2.03 -0.29 16.36
C ILE A 84 2.30 -0.50 17.85
N LEU A 85 1.60 0.21 18.74
CA LEU A 85 1.75 0.04 20.19
C LEU A 85 1.39 -1.37 20.65
N LEU A 86 0.28 -1.93 20.12
CA LEU A 86 -0.12 -3.31 20.39
C LEU A 86 0.94 -4.30 19.90
N PHE A 87 1.49 -4.09 18.70
CA PHE A 87 2.53 -4.94 18.12
C PHE A 87 3.82 -4.93 18.94
N VAL A 88 4.26 -3.76 19.39
CA VAL A 88 5.52 -3.63 20.15
C VAL A 88 5.38 -4.17 21.57
N TYR A 89 4.31 -3.84 22.28
CA TYR A 89 4.23 -4.08 23.73
C TYR A 89 3.38 -5.29 24.11
N LYS A 90 2.45 -5.73 23.25
CA LYS A 90 1.56 -6.87 23.52
C LYS A 90 1.40 -7.76 22.28
N PRO A 91 2.50 -8.32 21.74
CA PRO A 91 2.46 -9.16 20.54
C PRO A 91 1.54 -10.38 20.70
N GLU A 92 1.36 -10.88 21.94
CA GLU A 92 0.43 -11.99 22.23
C GLU A 92 -1.01 -11.69 21.83
N LYS A 93 -1.44 -10.43 21.94
CA LYS A 93 -2.78 -10.00 21.51
C LYS A 93 -2.94 -9.97 20.00
N LEU A 94 -1.85 -10.03 19.24
CA LEU A 94 -1.86 -10.06 17.78
C LEU A 94 -1.70 -11.46 17.20
N LYS A 95 -1.56 -12.51 18.03
CA LYS A 95 -1.46 -13.91 17.57
C LYS A 95 -2.65 -14.34 16.70
N PHE A 96 -3.81 -13.69 16.83
CA PHE A 96 -4.94 -13.96 15.95
C PHE A 96 -4.65 -13.59 14.48
N LEU A 97 -3.70 -12.70 14.18
CA LEU A 97 -3.31 -12.36 12.81
C LEU A 97 -2.45 -13.44 12.16
N GLU A 98 -1.83 -14.31 12.96
CA GLU A 98 -1.05 -15.45 12.49
C GLU A 98 -1.94 -16.63 12.04
N GLN A 99 -3.26 -16.46 12.07
CA GLN A 99 -4.18 -17.48 11.61
C GLN A 99 -3.95 -17.77 10.11
N PRO A 100 -3.87 -19.05 9.70
CA PRO A 100 -3.52 -19.42 8.33
C PRO A 100 -4.43 -18.82 7.26
N PHE A 101 -5.68 -18.51 7.61
CA PHE A 101 -6.63 -17.84 6.73
C PHE A 101 -6.26 -16.37 6.48
N LEU A 102 -5.97 -15.61 7.54
CA LEU A 102 -5.59 -14.20 7.45
C LEU A 102 -4.24 -14.03 6.75
N LEU A 103 -3.28 -14.92 7.01
CA LEU A 103 -2.00 -14.93 6.28
C LEU A 103 -2.18 -15.11 4.77
N LYS A 104 -3.08 -16.00 4.33
CA LYS A 104 -3.41 -16.19 2.91
C LYS A 104 -4.06 -14.95 2.30
N ILE A 105 -4.95 -14.28 3.04
CA ILE A 105 -5.58 -13.04 2.59
C ILE A 105 -4.54 -11.94 2.46
N GLY A 106 -3.69 -11.73 3.48
CA GLY A 106 -2.65 -10.71 3.46
C GLY A 106 -1.68 -10.92 2.30
N ALA A 107 -1.27 -12.16 2.08
CA ALA A 107 -0.42 -12.53 0.96
C ALA A 107 -1.09 -12.27 -0.42
N ALA A 108 -2.34 -12.68 -0.58
CA ALA A 108 -3.10 -12.44 -1.80
C ALA A 108 -3.49 -10.96 -2.00
N SER A 109 -3.50 -10.15 -0.94
CA SER A 109 -3.98 -8.78 -0.96
C SER A 109 -3.19 -7.87 -1.87
N TYR A 110 -1.87 -8.09 -1.99
CA TYR A 110 -1.03 -7.32 -2.89
C TYR A 110 -1.34 -7.63 -4.36
N CYS A 111 -1.49 -8.91 -4.71
CA CYS A 111 -1.95 -9.30 -6.05
C CYS A 111 -3.34 -8.74 -6.34
N MET A 112 -4.27 -8.84 -5.38
CA MET A 112 -5.62 -8.27 -5.50
C MET A 112 -5.57 -6.76 -5.73
N TYR A 113 -4.74 -6.04 -4.98
CA TYR A 113 -4.54 -4.60 -5.13
C TYR A 113 -4.02 -4.24 -6.52
N LEU A 114 -2.97 -4.92 -7.00
CA LEU A 114 -2.39 -4.64 -8.32
C LEU A 114 -3.40 -4.87 -9.45
N ILE A 115 -4.19 -5.94 -9.37
CA ILE A 115 -5.22 -6.23 -10.36
C ILE A 115 -6.32 -5.19 -10.29
N HIS A 116 -6.80 -4.84 -9.10
CA HIS A 116 -7.80 -3.79 -8.94
C HIS A 116 -7.30 -2.44 -9.50
N TYR A 117 -6.08 -2.05 -9.14
CA TYR A 117 -5.49 -0.77 -9.49
C TYR A 117 -5.21 -0.64 -11.00
N HIS A 118 -4.70 -1.69 -11.65
CA HIS A 118 -4.32 -1.62 -13.07
C HIS A 118 -5.39 -2.14 -14.04
N LEU A 119 -6.18 -3.15 -13.64
CA LEU A 119 -7.14 -3.83 -14.51
C LEU A 119 -8.60 -3.64 -14.06
N GLY A 120 -8.85 -3.34 -12.79
CA GLY A 120 -10.19 -3.29 -12.22
C GLY A 120 -11.10 -2.29 -12.92
N VAL A 121 -10.65 -1.04 -13.08
CA VAL A 121 -11.45 0.02 -13.73
C VAL A 121 -11.68 -0.28 -15.22
N VAL A 122 -10.67 -0.79 -15.91
CA VAL A 122 -10.76 -1.19 -17.32
C VAL A 122 -11.78 -2.31 -17.50
N PHE A 123 -11.77 -3.29 -16.59
CA PHE A 123 -12.66 -4.42 -16.64
C PHE A 123 -14.11 -4.04 -16.28
N VAL A 124 -14.32 -3.16 -15.30
CA VAL A 124 -15.65 -2.58 -15.02
C VAL A 124 -16.20 -1.85 -16.24
N LYS A 125 -15.36 -1.04 -16.90
CA LYS A 125 -15.75 -0.30 -18.11
C LYS A 125 -16.12 -1.25 -19.25
N TYR A 126 -15.31 -2.28 -19.50
CA TYR A 126 -15.60 -3.31 -20.50
C TYR A 126 -16.93 -4.03 -20.23
N LEU A 127 -17.21 -4.41 -18.98
CA LEU A 127 -18.47 -5.06 -18.61
C LEU A 127 -19.68 -4.14 -18.78
N ASN A 128 -19.53 -2.84 -18.46
CA ASN A 128 -20.60 -1.87 -18.67
C ASN A 128 -20.87 -1.60 -20.15
N GLU A 129 -19.83 -1.51 -20.99
CA GLU A 129 -19.98 -1.23 -22.42
C GLU A 129 -20.55 -2.42 -23.19
N ASN A 130 -20.10 -3.65 -22.90
CA ASN A 130 -20.50 -4.84 -23.65
C ASN A 130 -21.74 -5.54 -23.07
N PHE A 131 -21.88 -5.58 -21.74
CA PHE A 131 -22.93 -6.35 -21.08
C PHE A 131 -23.98 -5.47 -20.38
N LYS A 132 -23.79 -4.13 -20.35
CA LYS A 132 -24.72 -3.16 -19.75
C LYS A 132 -25.16 -3.51 -18.31
N LEU A 133 -24.25 -4.14 -17.55
CA LEU A 133 -24.53 -4.67 -16.22
C LEU A 133 -24.65 -3.58 -15.13
N GLY A 134 -24.27 -2.33 -15.43
CA GLY A 134 -24.44 -1.18 -14.55
C GLY A 134 -23.80 -1.40 -13.18
N TYR A 135 -24.63 -1.37 -12.13
CA TYR A 135 -24.20 -1.55 -10.74
C TYR A 135 -23.70 -2.95 -10.40
N PHE A 136 -23.94 -3.95 -11.25
CA PHE A 136 -23.41 -5.31 -11.03
C PHE A 136 -21.95 -5.47 -11.50
N SER A 137 -21.47 -4.60 -12.40
CA SER A 137 -20.10 -4.69 -12.93
C SER A 137 -19.02 -4.62 -11.84
N PRO A 138 -19.06 -3.66 -10.88
CA PRO A 138 -18.08 -3.61 -9.79
C PRO A 138 -18.09 -4.86 -8.91
N VAL A 139 -19.27 -5.44 -8.65
CA VAL A 139 -19.41 -6.65 -7.82
C VAL A 139 -18.74 -7.84 -8.49
N ILE A 140 -18.96 -8.02 -9.80
CA ILE A 140 -18.33 -9.07 -10.60
C ILE A 140 -16.81 -8.89 -10.61
N VAL A 141 -16.32 -7.67 -10.78
CA VAL A 141 -14.87 -7.39 -10.74
C VAL A 141 -14.27 -7.70 -9.37
N ILE A 142 -14.95 -7.39 -8.27
CA ILE A 142 -14.48 -7.74 -6.92
C ILE A 142 -14.35 -9.26 -6.78
N ILE A 143 -15.37 -10.02 -7.17
CA ILE A 143 -15.34 -11.49 -7.11
C ILE A 143 -14.19 -12.03 -7.97
N PHE A 144 -14.04 -11.53 -9.19
CA PHE A 144 -12.97 -11.91 -10.09
C PHE A 144 -11.59 -11.62 -9.49
N VAL A 145 -11.37 -10.42 -8.95
CA VAL A 145 -10.11 -10.01 -8.31
C VAL A 145 -9.78 -10.92 -7.13
N ILE A 146 -10.75 -11.27 -6.29
CA ILE A 146 -10.57 -12.18 -5.15
C ILE A 146 -10.17 -13.57 -5.63
N VAL A 147 -10.93 -14.15 -6.57
CA VAL A 147 -10.66 -15.48 -7.11
C VAL A 147 -9.29 -15.53 -7.77
N PHE A 148 -8.98 -14.55 -8.62
CA PHE A 148 -7.70 -14.46 -9.30
C PHE A 148 -6.54 -14.25 -8.31
N GLY A 149 -6.73 -13.42 -7.28
CA GLY A 149 -5.76 -13.25 -6.20
C GLY A 149 -5.43 -14.56 -5.48
N LEU A 150 -6.46 -15.37 -5.18
CA LEU A 150 -6.29 -16.70 -4.58
C LEU A 150 -5.58 -17.68 -5.53
N VAL A 151 -5.86 -17.61 -6.84
CA VAL A 151 -5.16 -18.40 -7.86
C VAL A 151 -3.68 -18.00 -7.92
N CYS A 152 -3.37 -16.70 -7.96
CA CYS A 152 -2.01 -16.20 -7.95
C CYS A 152 -1.24 -16.66 -6.70
N TYR A 153 -1.85 -16.56 -5.52
CA TYR A 153 -1.29 -17.08 -4.28
C TYR A 153 -0.92 -18.58 -4.39
N LYS A 154 -1.83 -19.39 -4.93
CA LYS A 154 -1.63 -20.83 -5.08
C LYS A 154 -0.53 -21.17 -6.08
N PHE A 155 -0.44 -20.46 -7.20
CA PHE A 155 0.45 -20.80 -8.31
C PHE A 155 1.81 -20.12 -8.24
N PHE A 156 1.88 -18.84 -7.89
CA PHE A 156 3.13 -18.07 -7.89
C PHE A 156 3.77 -18.07 -6.51
N GLU A 157 3.03 -17.65 -5.48
CA GLU A 157 3.63 -17.43 -4.17
C GLU A 157 4.12 -18.72 -3.52
N LYS A 158 3.31 -19.79 -3.56
CA LYS A 158 3.74 -21.13 -3.08
C LYS A 158 4.97 -21.66 -3.82
N LYS A 159 5.09 -21.39 -5.12
CA LYS A 159 6.26 -21.83 -5.92
C LYS A 159 7.49 -20.98 -5.57
N LEU A 160 7.34 -19.67 -5.44
CA LEU A 160 8.42 -18.76 -5.05
C LEU A 160 8.95 -19.07 -3.65
N ILE A 161 8.07 -19.34 -2.69
CA ILE A 161 8.48 -19.76 -1.33
C ILE A 161 9.28 -21.07 -1.38
N LYS A 162 8.86 -22.05 -2.21
CA LYS A 162 9.63 -23.28 -2.43
C LYS A 162 11.00 -23.00 -3.06
N LEU A 163 11.07 -22.12 -4.05
CA LEU A 163 12.31 -21.74 -4.73
C LEU A 163 13.27 -21.03 -3.76
N TYR A 164 12.77 -20.07 -3.00
CA TYR A 164 13.54 -19.34 -1.99
C TYR A 164 14.12 -20.28 -0.94
N LYS A 165 13.30 -21.19 -0.38
CA LYS A 165 13.76 -22.21 0.58
C LYS A 165 14.79 -23.18 0.00
N ARG A 166 14.86 -23.32 -1.32
CA ARG A 166 15.84 -24.17 -2.01
C ARG A 166 17.17 -23.45 -2.26
N ILE A 167 17.14 -22.13 -2.42
CA ILE A 167 18.32 -21.30 -2.69
C ILE A 167 19.01 -20.89 -1.40
N LEU A 168 18.24 -20.64 -0.33
CA LEU A 168 18.77 -20.18 0.96
C LEU A 168 19.22 -21.33 1.90
N LYS A 169 19.15 -22.58 1.43
CA LYS A 169 19.54 -23.79 2.16
C LYS A 169 20.69 -24.45 1.41
#